data_AF-A0A968T301-F1
#
_entry.id   AF-A0A968T301-F1
#
_cell.length_a   1.000
_cell.length_b   1.000
_cell.length_c   1.000
_cell.angle_alpha   90.00
_cell.angle_beta   90.00
_cell.angle_gamma   90.00
#
_symmetry.space_group_name_H-M   'P 1'
#
loop_
_entity.id
_entity.type
_entity.pdbx_description
1 polymer ?
#
loop_
_entity_poly.entity_id
_entity_poly.type
_entity_poly.pdbx_seq_one_letter_code
_entity_poly.pdbx_strand_id
1 'polypeptide(L)'
;MNKQTIRSVPFYFFDSLAKIPNLVHFVSTREGGTSTGSFATLNLSLRTNDDPENVNNNRKIVAQSFDIDPERFIFSSQCHDNKVAVIDNNFMAMDEQNQYLYLNGIDALVTNLRMYVGHSYR
;
A
#
# COMPACT_ATOMS: atom_id res chain seq x y z
N MET A 1 -19.67 4.07 3.04
CA MET A 1 -18.50 3.26 2.60
C MET A 1 -19.03 2.21 1.67
N ASN A 2 -18.55 2.17 0.43
CA ASN A 2 -19.10 1.34 -0.63
C ASN A 2 -18.06 0.33 -1.13
N LYS A 3 -18.48 -0.93 -1.35
CA LYS A 3 -17.65 -1.98 -1.95
C LYS A 3 -17.73 -1.87 -3.48
N GLN A 4 -16.60 -1.87 -4.16
CA GLN A 4 -16.52 -1.96 -5.62
C GLN A 4 -15.43 -2.96 -6.02
N THR A 5 -15.64 -3.68 -7.12
CA THR A 5 -14.65 -4.62 -7.65
C THR A 5 -13.95 -3.99 -8.84
N ILE A 6 -12.62 -3.93 -8.77
CA ILE A 6 -11.77 -3.38 -9.83
C ILE A 6 -10.78 -4.49 -10.23
N ARG A 7 -10.75 -4.84 -11.52
CA ARG A 7 -9.94 -5.95 -12.06
C ARG A 7 -10.05 -7.24 -11.23
N SER A 8 -11.27 -7.59 -10.83
CA SER A 8 -11.62 -8.76 -10.00
C SER A 8 -11.17 -8.71 -8.54
N VAL A 9 -10.60 -7.60 -8.07
CA VAL A 9 -10.24 -7.38 -6.66
C VAL A 9 -11.26 -6.45 -6.01
N PRO A 10 -11.87 -6.82 -4.88
CA PRO A 10 -12.79 -5.94 -4.19
C PRO A 10 -12.08 -4.97 -3.25
N PHE A 11 -12.53 -3.73 -3.29
CA PHE A 11 -12.06 -2.61 -2.48
C PHE A 11 -13.24 -1.88 -1.83
N TYR A 12 -12.99 -1.24 -0.69
CA TYR A 12 -13.91 -0.32 -0.05
C TYR A 12 -13.48 1.13 -0.23
N PHE A 13 -14.46 2.01 -0.39
CA PHE A 13 -14.24 3.45 -0.58
C PHE A 13 -15.09 4.26 0.40
N PHE A 14 -14.50 5.28 1.00
CA PHE A 14 -15.26 6.30 1.73
C PHE A 14 -15.90 7.31 0.78
N ASP A 15 -17.19 7.57 0.95
CA ASP A 15 -17.98 8.43 0.06
C ASP A 15 -17.58 9.90 0.13
N SER A 16 -17.04 10.34 1.28
CA SER A 16 -16.51 11.68 1.46
C SER A 16 -15.24 11.91 0.64
N LEU A 17 -14.35 10.91 0.58
CA LEU A 17 -13.08 11.01 -0.16
C LEU A 17 -13.28 10.77 -1.67
N ALA A 18 -14.24 9.92 -2.05
CA ALA A 18 -14.52 9.61 -3.47
C ALA A 18 -14.97 10.82 -4.31
N LYS A 19 -15.40 11.89 -3.64
CA LYS A 19 -15.84 13.14 -4.29
C LYS A 19 -14.70 14.13 -4.52
N ILE A 20 -13.51 13.88 -3.99
CA ILE A 20 -12.37 14.79 -4.11
C ILE A 20 -11.73 14.57 -5.49
N PRO A 21 -11.67 15.60 -6.36
CA PRO A 21 -11.11 15.45 -7.69
C PRO A 21 -9.61 15.13 -7.61
N ASN A 22 -9.15 14.19 -8.46
CA ASN A 22 -7.77 13.71 -8.53
C ASN A 22 -7.25 12.98 -7.27
N LEU A 23 -8.13 12.60 -6.34
CA LEU A 23 -7.78 11.70 -5.24
C LEU A 23 -8.16 10.27 -5.60
N VAL A 24 -7.21 9.35 -5.47
CA VAL A 24 -7.48 7.91 -5.45
C VAL A 24 -7.27 7.44 -4.01
N HIS A 25 -8.29 6.82 -3.43
CA HIS A 25 -8.23 6.21 -2.10
C HIS A 25 -8.93 4.85 -2.15
N PHE A 26 -8.51 3.92 -1.30
CA PHE A 26 -9.21 2.66 -1.13
C PHE A 26 -8.82 2.02 0.20
N VAL A 27 -9.63 1.07 0.65
CA VAL A 27 -9.28 0.08 1.66
C VAL A 27 -9.37 -1.28 1.00
N SER A 28 -8.26 -2.03 0.98
CA SER A 28 -8.23 -3.37 0.40
C SER A 28 -9.02 -4.36 1.25
N THR A 29 -9.49 -5.42 0.62
CA THR A 29 -10.02 -6.60 1.32
C THR A 29 -8.92 -7.66 1.44
N ARG A 30 -9.29 -8.86 1.93
CA ARG A 30 -8.41 -10.04 1.90
C ARG A 30 -8.58 -10.88 0.62
N GLU A 31 -9.45 -10.47 -0.29
CA GLU A 31 -9.84 -11.22 -1.49
C GLU A 31 -9.02 -10.75 -2.71
N GLY A 32 -8.79 -11.64 -3.68
CA GLY A 32 -8.21 -11.29 -4.98
C GLY A 32 -6.68 -11.30 -5.07
N GLY A 33 -5.98 -11.93 -4.11
CA GLY A 33 -4.52 -12.11 -4.15
C GLY A 33 -4.08 -13.56 -4.39
N THR A 34 -2.78 -13.81 -4.21
CA THR A 34 -2.12 -15.10 -4.46
C THR A 34 -1.67 -15.85 -3.20
N SER A 35 -1.70 -15.19 -2.03
CA SER A 35 -1.30 -15.82 -0.76
C SER A 35 -2.23 -16.98 -0.40
N THR A 36 -1.72 -17.93 0.38
CA THR A 36 -2.44 -19.15 0.77
C THR A 36 -2.52 -19.32 2.29
N GLY A 37 -3.29 -20.32 2.75
CA GLY A 37 -3.44 -20.63 4.19
C GLY A 37 -3.96 -19.44 5.00
N SER A 38 -3.32 -19.16 6.14
CA SER A 38 -3.69 -18.05 7.03
C SER A 38 -3.51 -16.66 6.40
N PHE A 39 -2.74 -16.55 5.32
CA PHE A 39 -2.50 -15.30 4.59
C PHE A 39 -3.43 -15.14 3.39
N ALA A 40 -4.29 -16.13 3.12
CA ALA A 40 -5.16 -16.11 1.96
C ALA A 40 -6.12 -14.91 1.98
N THR A 41 -6.33 -14.21 0.86
CA THR A 41 -5.62 -14.32 -0.43
C THR A 41 -4.74 -13.10 -0.73
N LEU A 42 -5.12 -11.91 -0.25
CA LEU A 42 -4.45 -10.64 -0.53
C LEU A 42 -3.72 -10.10 0.70
N ASN A 43 -2.59 -10.71 1.05
CA ASN A 43 -1.70 -10.17 2.07
C ASN A 43 -0.72 -9.15 1.47
N LEU A 44 -0.67 -7.94 2.04
CA LEU A 44 0.18 -6.84 1.56
C LEU A 44 1.38 -6.56 2.49
N SER A 45 1.50 -7.30 3.59
CA SER A 45 2.51 -7.06 4.62
C SER A 45 3.71 -7.99 4.44
N LEU A 46 4.92 -7.42 4.28
CA LEU A 46 6.18 -8.16 4.31
C LEU A 46 6.65 -8.52 5.73
N ARG A 47 5.83 -8.24 6.75
CA ARG A 47 6.16 -8.50 8.16
C ARG A 47 5.40 -9.67 8.77
N THR A 48 4.70 -10.41 7.92
CA THR A 48 4.11 -11.70 8.25
C THR A 48 5.06 -12.81 7.84
N ASN A 49 4.78 -14.04 8.27
CA ASN A 49 5.49 -15.24 7.80
C ASN A 49 4.95 -15.76 6.46
N ASP A 50 4.44 -14.86 5.63
CA ASP A 50 3.96 -15.22 4.29
C ASP A 50 5.14 -15.25 3.32
N ASP A 51 4.96 -15.91 2.19
CA ASP A 51 5.96 -15.90 1.12
C ASP A 51 6.12 -14.46 0.58
N PRO A 52 7.34 -13.87 0.65
CA PRO A 52 7.58 -12.53 0.12
C PRO A 52 7.20 -12.38 -1.36
N GLU A 53 7.29 -13.45 -2.16
CA GLU A 53 6.86 -13.43 -3.56
C GLU A 53 5.35 -13.22 -3.68
N ASN A 54 4.55 -13.91 -2.86
CA ASN A 54 3.10 -13.71 -2.80
C ASN A 54 2.76 -12.28 -2.39
N VAL A 55 3.42 -11.75 -1.36
CA VAL A 55 3.18 -10.37 -0.90
C VAL A 55 3.54 -9.36 -1.99
N ASN A 56 4.66 -9.54 -2.67
CA ASN A 56 5.07 -8.68 -3.78
C ASN A 56 4.09 -8.76 -4.96
N ASN A 57 3.58 -9.94 -5.29
CA ASN A 57 2.55 -10.12 -6.31
C ASN A 57 1.22 -9.46 -5.91
N ASN A 58 0.80 -9.59 -4.65
CA ASN A 58 -0.39 -8.92 -4.13
C ASN A 58 -0.29 -7.39 -4.20
N ARG A 59 0.89 -6.84 -3.87
CA ARG A 59 1.15 -5.39 -4.01
C ARG A 59 1.07 -4.95 -5.47
N LYS A 60 1.62 -5.74 -6.41
CA LYS A 60 1.49 -5.48 -7.86
C LYS A 60 0.03 -5.53 -8.32
N ILE A 61 -0.75 -6.51 -7.86
CA ILE A 61 -2.18 -6.65 -8.17
C ILE A 61 -2.95 -5.39 -7.74
N VAL A 62 -2.71 -4.91 -6.52
CA VAL A 62 -3.35 -3.68 -6.03
C VAL A 62 -2.90 -2.47 -6.85
N ALA A 63 -1.60 -2.32 -7.11
CA ALA A 63 -1.08 -1.22 -7.91
C ALA A 63 -1.72 -1.17 -9.31
N GLN A 64 -1.75 -2.31 -10.00
CA GLN A 64 -2.35 -2.45 -11.32
C GLN A 64 -3.86 -2.19 -11.32
N SER A 65 -4.57 -2.49 -10.23
CA SER A 65 -6.01 -2.22 -10.12
C SER A 65 -6.34 -0.73 -10.29
N PHE A 66 -5.41 0.16 -9.95
CA PHE A 66 -5.61 1.61 -9.99
C PHE A 66 -4.64 2.32 -10.96
N ASP A 67 -4.02 1.57 -11.89
CA ASP A 67 -3.03 2.07 -12.83
C ASP A 67 -1.88 2.83 -12.15
N ILE A 68 -1.46 2.29 -11.00
CA ILE A 68 -0.35 2.76 -10.19
C ILE A 68 0.92 2.07 -10.67
N ASP A 69 1.97 2.85 -10.88
CA ASP A 69 3.33 2.32 -11.00
C ASP A 69 3.73 1.66 -9.66
N PRO A 70 4.03 0.35 -9.63
CA PRO A 70 4.43 -0.34 -8.40
C PRO A 70 5.59 0.31 -7.66
N GLU A 71 6.53 0.96 -8.35
CA GLU A 71 7.66 1.68 -7.73
C GLU A 71 7.20 2.94 -6.99
N ARG A 72 6.01 3.45 -7.29
CA ARG A 72 5.36 4.58 -6.61
C ARG A 72 4.36 4.15 -5.55
N PHE A 73 4.30 2.86 -5.23
CA PHE A 73 3.42 2.32 -4.19
C PHE A 73 4.23 2.04 -2.91
N ILE A 74 4.35 3.06 -2.07
CA ILE A 74 5.24 3.05 -0.92
C ILE A 74 4.53 2.48 0.32
N PHE A 75 5.23 1.60 1.04
CA PHE A 75 4.79 0.99 2.30
C PHE A 75 5.83 1.22 3.38
N SER A 76 5.40 1.64 4.57
CA SER A 76 6.27 1.77 5.73
C SER A 76 6.26 0.54 6.63
N SER A 77 7.29 0.43 7.48
CA SER A 77 7.36 -0.56 8.55
C SER A 77 6.81 0.03 9.86
N GLN A 78 5.48 0.10 9.97
CA GLN A 78 4.72 0.59 11.14
C GLN A 78 5.12 -0.10 12.48
N CYS A 79 5.38 0.63 13.55
CA CYS A 79 5.70 0.03 14.85
C CYS A 79 4.75 0.44 15.97
N HIS A 80 3.55 0.91 15.61
CA HIS A 80 2.56 1.47 16.52
C HIS A 80 3.09 2.70 17.29
N ASP A 81 3.94 3.49 16.64
CA ASP A 81 4.45 4.75 17.14
C ASP A 81 3.74 5.92 16.42
N ASN A 82 4.19 7.16 16.64
CA ASN A 82 3.60 8.37 16.08
C ASN A 82 4.45 9.05 14.98
N LYS A 83 5.46 8.34 14.47
CA LYS A 83 6.39 8.91 13.49
C LYS A 83 5.74 9.01 12.11
N VAL A 84 5.88 10.19 11.52
CA VAL A 84 5.41 10.53 10.18
C VAL A 84 6.61 10.75 9.27
N ALA A 85 6.65 10.09 8.12
CA ALA A 85 7.67 10.35 7.11
C ALA A 85 7.10 11.16 5.94
N VAL A 86 7.92 12.08 5.42
CA VAL A 86 7.60 12.90 4.25
C VAL A 86 8.21 12.22 3.03
N ILE A 87 7.38 11.87 2.05
CA ILE A 87 7.81 11.26 0.80
C ILE A 87 7.88 12.35 -0.26
N ASP A 88 9.08 12.88 -0.46
CA ASP A 88 9.40 13.95 -1.41
C ASP A 88 10.42 13.48 -2.46
N ASN A 89 10.90 14.40 -3.30
CA ASN A 89 11.89 14.06 -4.33
C ASN A 89 13.23 13.60 -3.76
N ASN A 90 13.58 14.01 -2.53
CA ASN A 90 14.82 13.56 -1.89
C ASN A 90 14.70 12.10 -1.49
N PHE A 91 13.56 11.69 -0.92
CA PHE A 91 13.27 10.28 -0.67
C PHE A 91 13.30 9.46 -1.97
N MET A 92 12.66 9.96 -3.03
CA MET A 92 12.62 9.24 -4.32
C MET A 92 13.99 9.14 -5.01
N ALA A 93 14.96 9.99 -4.64
CA ALA A 93 16.32 9.96 -5.16
C ALA A 93 17.26 9.02 -4.37
N MET A 94 16.82 8.50 -3.21
CA MET A 94 17.56 7.51 -2.45
C MET A 94 17.54 6.16 -3.16
N ASP A 95 18.60 5.37 -2.98
CA ASP A 95 18.58 3.95 -3.34
C ASP A 95 17.59 3.16 -2.45
N GLU A 96 17.25 1.95 -2.90
CA GLU A 96 16.28 1.07 -2.23
C GLU A 96 16.66 0.78 -0.77
N GLN A 97 17.95 0.62 -0.47
CA GLN A 97 18.42 0.32 0.88
C GLN A 97 18.19 1.50 1.82
N ASN A 98 18.50 2.71 1.37
CA ASN A 98 18.28 3.94 2.14
C ASN A 98 16.79 4.26 2.30
N GLN A 99 15.97 4.01 1.28
CA GLN A 99 14.51 4.12 1.39
C GLN A 99 13.95 3.14 2.43
N TYR A 100 14.41 1.89 2.41
CA TYR A 100 13.99 0.87 3.38
C TYR A 100 14.34 1.28 4.82
N LEU A 101 15.56 1.78 5.04
CA LEU A 101 15.99 2.26 6.36
C LEU A 101 15.17 3.48 6.81
N TYR A 102 14.90 4.43 5.90
CA TYR A 102 14.11 5.62 6.19
C TYR A 102 12.68 5.30 6.61
N LEU A 103 12.08 4.25 6.02
CA LEU A 103 10.71 3.82 6.30
C LEU A 103 10.58 2.88 7.51
N ASN A 104 11.69 2.53 8.15
CA ASN A 104 11.68 1.64 9.31
C ASN A 104 11.14 2.33 10.57
N GLY A 105 10.08 1.78 11.17
CA GLY A 105 9.43 2.35 12.34
C GLY A 105 8.58 3.59 12.05
N ILE A 106 8.10 3.74 10.81
CA ILE A 106 7.23 4.83 10.38
C ILE A 106 5.79 4.34 10.32
N ASP A 107 4.89 5.05 10.99
CA ASP A 107 3.48 4.65 11.13
C ASP A 107 2.53 5.43 10.21
N ALA A 108 2.97 6.59 9.72
CA ALA A 108 2.23 7.40 8.75
C ALA A 108 3.14 8.02 7.69
N LEU A 109 2.58 8.21 6.50
CA LEU A 109 3.28 8.76 5.34
C LEU A 109 2.50 9.96 4.80
N VAL A 110 3.21 11.02 4.41
CA VAL A 110 2.64 12.22 3.79
C VAL A 110 3.43 12.63 2.55
N THR A 111 2.75 13.13 1.52
CA THR A 111 3.39 13.59 0.29
C THR A 111 2.58 14.67 -0.41
N ASN A 112 3.25 15.51 -1.20
CA ASN A 112 2.65 16.39 -2.19
C ASN A 112 2.98 15.97 -3.64
N LEU A 113 3.69 14.86 -3.82
CA LEU A 113 3.95 14.27 -5.13
C LEU A 113 2.74 13.45 -5.57
N ARG A 114 2.50 13.34 -6.89
CA ARG A 114 1.56 12.35 -7.42
C ARG A 114 2.13 10.95 -7.23
N MET A 115 1.77 10.32 -6.13
CA MET A 115 2.19 8.98 -5.73
C MET A 115 1.07 8.29 -4.95
N TYR A 116 1.21 6.99 -4.74
CA TYR A 116 0.25 6.19 -4.01
C TYR A 116 0.87 5.68 -2.72
N VAL A 117 0.20 5.96 -1.61
CA VAL A 117 0.71 5.66 -0.27
C VAL A 117 -0.17 4.58 0.33
N GLY A 118 0.42 3.41 0.61
CA GLY A 118 -0.26 2.26 1.18
C GLY A 118 0.08 2.07 2.66
N HIS A 119 -0.90 1.63 3.45
CA HIS A 119 -0.69 1.18 4.83
C HIS A 119 -1.25 -0.24 4.95
N SER A 120 -0.52 -1.16 5.57
CA SER A 120 -0.96 -2.55 5.78
C SER A 120 -0.92 -2.90 7.26
N TYR A 121 -2.09 -3.13 7.85
CA TYR A 121 -2.19 -3.61 9.23
C TYR A 121 -1.84 -5.11 9.33
N ARG A 122 -1.37 -5.52 10.51
CA ARG A 122 -1.20 -6.94 10.87
C ARG A 122 -2.54 -7.66 10.90
#